data_AF-A0A061HTQ6-F1
#
_entry.id   AF-A0A061HTQ6-F1
#
_cell.length_a   1.000
_cell.length_b   1.000
_cell.length_c   1.000
_cell.angle_alpha   90.00
_cell.angle_beta   90.00
_cell.angle_gamma   90.00
#
_symmetry.space_group_name_H-M   'P 1'
#
loop_
_entity.id
_entity.type
_entity.pdbx_description
1 polymer ?
#
loop_
_entity_poly.entity_id
_entity_poly.type
_entity_poly.pdbx_seq_one_letter_code
_entity_poly.pdbx_strand_id
1 'polypeptide(L)'
;PNKRTWVQKKSQRLQKPLRVDLALENPSKVPAPKDILAHQVPNAKKLRRKEQLWEKLAKQGELPREVRKAQARLLSPPAPKAKRGLQDIIERPFYDLWNPNTSAVWRTGRAPEKARCSCSLFPSDPLDKPLAGQDAFFLEQTKKKGVRRPPRLHVKPSQVPAVEVTPAGASYNPTFEDHQALLLKAHEVEVQREKDSEKLERQLALPTVEQAATQESMFREMCEGLLEESDGEDQPDCVEPPAADDGADETSPTGPAGVEKRTEKKTEQQRRREKAARKLVSE
;
A
#
# COMPACT_ATOMS: atom_id res chain seq x y z
N PRO A 1 -33.92 -13.31 -54.32
CA PRO A 1 -33.45 -14.71 -54.14
C PRO A 1 -31.96 -14.76 -53.69
N ASN A 2 -31.73 -14.65 -52.37
CA ASN A 2 -30.39 -14.46 -51.80
C ASN A 2 -29.68 -15.80 -51.55
N LYS A 3 -28.70 -16.13 -52.39
CA LYS A 3 -27.79 -17.28 -52.19
C LYS A 3 -26.74 -16.90 -51.13
N ARG A 4 -27.03 -17.14 -49.84
CA ARG A 4 -25.99 -17.07 -48.79
C ARG A 4 -24.97 -18.18 -49.05
N THR A 5 -23.69 -17.81 -49.19
CA THR A 5 -22.58 -18.74 -49.42
C THR A 5 -22.41 -19.68 -48.23
N TRP A 6 -22.00 -20.94 -48.48
CA TRP A 6 -21.90 -22.00 -47.46
C TRP A 6 -20.97 -21.61 -46.29
N VAL A 7 -19.96 -20.78 -46.55
CA VAL A 7 -19.05 -20.20 -45.54
C VAL A 7 -19.81 -19.35 -44.52
N GLN A 8 -20.77 -18.53 -44.96
CA GLN A 8 -21.60 -17.73 -44.05
C GLN A 8 -22.60 -18.58 -43.27
N LYS A 9 -23.09 -19.69 -43.83
CA LYS A 9 -23.95 -20.63 -43.09
C LYS A 9 -23.19 -21.36 -41.98
N LYS A 10 -21.89 -21.65 -42.18
CA LYS A 10 -21.04 -22.24 -41.14
C LYS A 10 -20.73 -21.26 -40.02
N SER A 11 -20.38 -20.02 -40.32
CA SER A 11 -20.14 -19.00 -39.28
C SER A 11 -21.40 -18.70 -38.47
N GLN A 12 -22.58 -18.67 -39.11
CA GLN A 12 -23.86 -18.54 -38.41
C GLN A 12 -24.22 -19.73 -37.52
N ARG A 13 -23.72 -20.95 -37.83
CA ARG A 13 -23.90 -22.13 -36.97
C ARG A 13 -22.95 -22.12 -35.76
N LEU A 14 -21.77 -21.52 -35.89
CA LEU A 14 -20.82 -21.31 -34.79
C LEU A 14 -21.25 -20.17 -33.85
N GLN A 15 -22.11 -19.25 -34.32
CA GLN A 15 -22.69 -18.17 -33.53
C GLN A 15 -23.92 -18.60 -32.71
N LYS A 16 -24.51 -19.77 -33.03
CA LYS A 16 -25.62 -20.32 -32.25
C LYS A 16 -25.03 -21.06 -31.06
N PRO A 17 -25.42 -20.74 -29.82
CA PRO A 17 -24.97 -21.48 -28.65
C PRO A 17 -25.36 -22.96 -28.79
N LEU A 18 -24.50 -23.86 -28.32
CA LEU A 18 -24.82 -25.27 -28.27
C LEU A 18 -25.99 -25.49 -27.30
N ARG A 19 -26.70 -26.61 -27.44
CA ARG A 19 -27.82 -26.95 -26.54
C ARG A 19 -27.38 -27.05 -25.08
N VAL A 20 -26.11 -27.37 -24.84
CA VAL A 20 -25.48 -27.39 -23.51
C VAL A 20 -25.29 -25.97 -22.97
N ASP A 21 -24.88 -25.03 -23.82
CA ASP A 21 -24.73 -23.62 -23.45
C ASP A 21 -26.08 -23.00 -23.08
N LEU A 22 -27.15 -23.31 -23.83
CA LEU A 22 -28.53 -22.91 -23.51
C LEU A 22 -29.03 -23.45 -22.15
N ALA A 23 -28.52 -24.59 -21.69
CA ALA A 23 -28.85 -25.15 -20.38
C ALA A 23 -28.02 -24.54 -19.24
N LEU A 24 -26.85 -23.98 -19.57
CA LEU A 24 -25.96 -23.26 -18.65
C LEU A 24 -26.29 -21.76 -18.57
N GLU A 25 -27.04 -21.23 -19.55
CA GLU A 25 -27.58 -19.88 -19.49
C GLU A 25 -28.52 -19.73 -18.29
N ASN A 26 -28.37 -18.64 -17.55
CA ASN A 26 -29.13 -18.39 -16.33
C ASN A 26 -30.61 -18.10 -16.67
N PRO A 27 -31.57 -18.96 -16.27
CA PRO A 27 -33.00 -18.78 -16.59
C PRO A 27 -33.69 -17.72 -15.72
N SER A 28 -32.98 -17.13 -14.75
CA SER A 28 -33.55 -16.06 -13.94
C SER A 28 -33.73 -14.79 -14.76
N LYS A 29 -34.89 -14.15 -14.63
CA LYS A 29 -35.16 -12.80 -15.17
C LYS A 29 -34.42 -11.70 -14.40
N VAL A 30 -33.57 -12.07 -13.44
CA VAL A 30 -32.82 -11.15 -12.61
C VAL A 30 -31.55 -10.79 -13.39
N PRO A 31 -31.31 -9.49 -13.66
CA PRO A 31 -30.08 -9.09 -14.34
C PRO A 31 -28.89 -9.51 -13.48
N ALA A 32 -27.91 -10.15 -14.12
CA ALA A 32 -26.67 -10.50 -13.42
C ALA A 32 -26.08 -9.24 -12.75
N PRO A 33 -25.54 -9.37 -11.53
CA PRO A 33 -24.88 -8.25 -10.87
C PRO A 33 -23.80 -7.71 -11.80
N LYS A 34 -23.80 -6.39 -12.01
CA LYS A 34 -22.83 -5.73 -12.88
C LYS A 34 -21.43 -6.00 -12.34
N ASP A 35 -20.54 -6.51 -13.18
CA ASP A 35 -19.13 -6.62 -12.81
C ASP A 35 -18.52 -5.21 -12.73
N ILE A 36 -18.48 -4.68 -11.51
CA ILE A 36 -18.00 -3.32 -11.22
C ILE A 36 -16.52 -3.20 -11.58
N LEU A 37 -15.75 -4.30 -11.51
CA LEU A 37 -14.32 -4.32 -11.83
C LEU A 37 -14.07 -4.26 -13.33
N ALA A 38 -14.88 -4.95 -14.13
CA ALA A 38 -14.80 -4.86 -15.59
C ALA A 38 -15.01 -3.41 -16.12
N HIS A 39 -15.81 -2.61 -15.40
CA HIS A 39 -16.04 -1.21 -15.73
C HIS A 39 -15.00 -0.25 -15.14
N GLN A 40 -14.24 -0.68 -14.13
CA GLN A 40 -13.13 0.09 -13.59
C GLN A 40 -11.93 0.01 -14.53
N VAL A 41 -11.78 1.02 -15.38
CA VAL A 41 -10.56 1.20 -16.18
C VAL A 41 -9.58 2.05 -15.38
N PRO A 42 -8.47 1.49 -14.85
CA PRO A 42 -7.46 2.28 -14.17
C PRO A 42 -6.93 3.38 -15.12
N ASN A 43 -6.74 4.59 -14.61
CA ASN A 43 -6.38 5.76 -15.44
C ASN A 43 -7.39 6.14 -16.54
N ALA A 44 -8.69 5.80 -16.43
CA ALA A 44 -9.73 6.19 -17.40
C ALA A 44 -9.67 7.67 -17.85
N LYS A 45 -9.42 8.60 -16.92
CA LYS A 45 -9.29 10.04 -17.26
C LYS A 45 -8.11 10.34 -18.19
N LYS A 46 -6.99 9.62 -18.06
CA LYS A 46 -5.83 9.80 -18.94
C LYS A 46 -6.08 9.20 -20.31
N LEU A 47 -6.78 8.06 -20.38
CA LEU A 47 -7.16 7.44 -21.66
C LEU A 47 -8.11 8.34 -22.44
N ARG A 48 -9.16 8.87 -21.79
CA ARG A 48 -10.07 9.86 -22.41
C ARG A 48 -9.32 11.09 -22.96
N ARG A 49 -8.33 11.60 -22.23
CA ARG A 49 -7.49 12.73 -22.71
C ARG A 49 -6.64 12.36 -23.92
N LYS A 50 -6.10 11.13 -23.96
CA LYS A 50 -5.34 10.62 -25.11
C LYS A 50 -6.26 10.43 -26.32
N GLU A 51 -7.43 9.86 -26.14
CA GLU A 51 -8.45 9.68 -27.18
C GLU A 51 -8.89 11.04 -27.75
N GLN A 52 -9.17 12.02 -26.90
CA GLN A 52 -9.48 13.39 -27.34
C GLN A 52 -8.33 14.04 -28.10
N LEU A 53 -7.08 13.83 -27.66
CA LEU A 53 -5.91 14.31 -28.40
C LEU A 53 -5.82 13.64 -29.77
N TRP A 54 -6.08 12.33 -29.86
CA TRP A 54 -6.09 11.61 -31.13
C TRP A 54 -7.22 12.06 -32.04
N GLU A 55 -8.41 12.31 -31.50
CA GLU A 55 -9.54 12.83 -32.26
C GLU A 55 -9.25 14.24 -32.80
N LYS A 56 -8.62 15.10 -32.00
CA LYS A 56 -8.16 16.43 -32.44
C LYS A 56 -7.10 16.34 -33.54
N LEU A 57 -6.10 15.48 -33.37
CA LEU A 57 -5.08 15.24 -34.39
C LEU A 57 -5.68 14.63 -35.67
N ALA A 58 -6.65 13.72 -35.54
CA ALA A 58 -7.36 13.13 -36.67
C ALA A 58 -8.20 14.18 -37.43
N LYS A 59 -8.87 15.10 -36.72
CA LYS A 59 -9.55 16.26 -37.33
C LYS A 59 -8.59 17.20 -38.03
N GLN A 60 -7.36 17.31 -37.53
CA GLN A 60 -6.27 18.06 -38.17
C GLN A 60 -5.57 17.27 -39.30
N GLY A 61 -5.95 16.00 -39.52
CA GLY A 61 -5.32 15.13 -40.53
C GLY A 61 -3.94 14.60 -40.15
N GLU A 62 -3.50 14.79 -38.91
CA GLU A 62 -2.19 14.36 -38.44
C GLU A 62 -2.23 12.93 -37.88
N LEU A 63 -1.41 12.06 -38.46
CA LEU A 63 -1.26 10.69 -37.96
C LEU A 63 -0.50 10.69 -36.61
N PRO A 64 -0.87 9.81 -35.65
CA PRO A 64 -0.16 9.66 -34.39
C PRO A 64 1.34 9.42 -34.61
N ARG A 65 2.18 9.95 -33.71
CA ARG A 65 3.65 9.86 -33.81
C ARG A 65 4.15 8.42 -33.98
N GLU A 66 3.49 7.46 -33.34
CA GLU A 66 3.83 6.03 -33.44
C GLU A 66 3.56 5.48 -34.83
N VAL A 67 2.40 5.82 -35.42
CA VAL A 67 2.04 5.46 -36.80
C VAL A 67 2.99 6.12 -37.80
N ARG A 68 3.33 7.41 -37.60
CA ARG A 68 4.34 8.10 -38.42
C ARG A 68 5.71 7.44 -38.33
N LYS A 69 6.14 7.05 -37.13
CA LYS A 69 7.39 6.31 -36.92
C LYS A 69 7.34 4.92 -37.56
N ALA A 70 6.21 4.22 -37.51
CA ALA A 70 6.04 2.92 -38.12
C ALA A 70 6.08 3.02 -39.66
N GLN A 71 5.35 3.98 -40.24
CA GLN A 71 5.42 4.29 -41.67
C GLN A 71 6.83 4.68 -42.08
N ALA A 72 7.51 5.54 -41.31
CA ALA A 72 8.91 5.89 -41.58
C ALA A 72 9.84 4.66 -41.51
N ARG A 73 9.61 3.72 -40.60
CA ARG A 73 10.37 2.46 -40.53
C ARG A 73 10.06 1.50 -41.69
N LEU A 74 8.84 1.55 -42.25
CA LEU A 74 8.50 0.78 -43.45
C LEU A 74 9.13 1.38 -44.70
N LEU A 75 9.13 2.71 -44.80
CA LEU A 75 9.75 3.44 -45.92
C LEU A 75 11.28 3.42 -45.84
N SER A 76 11.82 3.51 -44.64
CA SER A 76 13.26 3.49 -44.34
C SER A 76 13.53 2.45 -43.25
N PRO A 77 13.65 1.16 -43.61
CA PRO A 77 14.00 0.14 -42.64
C PRO A 77 15.37 0.47 -42.04
N PRO A 78 15.50 0.48 -40.70
CA PRO A 78 16.79 0.70 -40.08
C PRO A 78 17.74 -0.42 -40.50
N ALA A 79 18.99 -0.07 -40.84
CA ALA A 79 20.00 -1.04 -41.21
C ALA A 79 20.07 -2.16 -40.15
N PRO A 80 20.13 -3.43 -40.56
CA PRO A 80 20.28 -4.53 -39.62
C PRO A 80 21.55 -4.26 -38.80
N LYS A 81 21.40 -4.18 -37.47
CA LYS A 81 22.56 -4.10 -36.59
C LYS A 81 23.38 -5.35 -36.85
N ALA A 82 24.58 -5.19 -37.41
CA ALA A 82 25.50 -6.29 -37.60
C ALA A 82 25.65 -6.99 -36.25
N LYS A 83 25.34 -8.29 -36.21
CA LYS A 83 25.71 -9.12 -35.06
C LYS A 83 27.23 -9.01 -34.98
N ARG A 84 27.74 -8.49 -33.86
CA ARG A 84 29.19 -8.46 -33.60
C ARG A 84 29.74 -9.85 -33.91
N GLY A 85 30.74 -9.91 -34.78
CA GLY A 85 31.31 -11.18 -35.21
C GLY A 85 31.91 -11.89 -34.00
N LEU A 86 32.02 -13.22 -34.05
CA LEU A 86 32.76 -13.97 -33.04
C LEU A 86 34.20 -13.44 -32.87
N GLN A 87 34.74 -12.84 -33.92
CA GLN A 87 36.05 -12.18 -33.95
C GLN A 87 36.09 -10.92 -33.06
N ASP A 88 35.00 -10.15 -32.96
CA ASP A 88 34.88 -8.98 -32.05
C ASP A 88 34.86 -9.38 -30.56
N ILE A 89 34.61 -10.66 -30.27
CA ILE A 89 34.67 -11.24 -28.93
C ILE A 89 36.12 -11.66 -28.61
N ILE A 90 36.89 -12.08 -29.61
CA ILE A 90 38.31 -12.48 -29.48
C ILE A 90 39.23 -11.25 -29.38
N GLU A 91 38.91 -10.16 -30.08
CA GLU A 91 39.64 -8.88 -29.98
C GLU A 91 39.30 -8.08 -28.71
N ARG A 92 38.29 -8.52 -27.96
CA ARG A 92 38.04 -7.97 -26.63
C ARG A 92 39.16 -8.50 -25.73
N PRO A 93 40.03 -7.65 -25.14
CA PRO A 93 41.05 -8.14 -24.24
C PRO A 93 40.35 -8.92 -23.13
N PHE A 94 40.55 -10.23 -23.12
CA PHE A 94 40.05 -11.12 -22.10
C PHE A 94 40.58 -10.59 -20.78
N TYR A 95 39.70 -9.97 -19.98
CA TYR A 95 40.10 -9.44 -18.69
C TYR A 95 40.60 -10.63 -17.86
N ASP A 96 41.90 -10.70 -17.68
CA ASP A 96 42.54 -11.56 -16.71
C ASP A 96 42.39 -10.86 -15.35
N LEU A 97 41.21 -11.02 -14.74
CA LEU A 97 40.79 -10.35 -13.49
C LEU A 97 41.70 -10.63 -12.29
N TRP A 98 42.65 -11.57 -12.43
CA TRP A 98 43.54 -12.03 -11.37
C TRP A 98 45.02 -11.78 -11.64
N ASN A 99 45.33 -11.05 -12.72
CA ASN A 99 46.71 -10.69 -13.03
C ASN A 99 47.04 -9.33 -12.40
N PRO A 100 47.84 -9.26 -11.32
CA PRO A 100 48.16 -7.99 -10.66
C PRO A 100 48.97 -7.03 -11.56
N ASN A 101 49.45 -7.52 -12.72
CA ASN A 101 50.30 -6.77 -13.65
C ASN A 101 49.56 -6.20 -14.88
N THR A 102 48.24 -6.38 -15.03
CA THR A 102 47.49 -5.84 -16.19
C THR A 102 46.78 -4.51 -15.92
N SER A 103 46.89 -3.96 -14.71
CA SER A 103 46.50 -2.57 -14.49
C SER A 103 47.58 -1.64 -15.03
N ALA A 104 47.22 -0.94 -16.11
CA ALA A 104 47.87 0.25 -16.65
C ALA A 104 49.17 0.07 -17.46
N VAL A 105 48.99 -0.20 -18.77
CA VAL A 105 49.68 0.59 -19.79
C VAL A 105 48.74 1.72 -20.20
N TRP A 106 48.70 2.79 -19.40
CA TRP A 106 48.64 4.11 -20.00
C TRP A 106 50.07 4.46 -20.38
N ARG A 107 50.23 4.68 -21.68
CA ARG A 107 51.44 4.99 -22.43
C ARG A 107 52.26 6.11 -21.76
N THR A 108 53.57 5.86 -21.61
CA THR A 108 54.68 6.78 -21.25
C THR A 108 54.58 7.51 -19.90
N GLY A 109 55.56 7.43 -18.98
CA GLY A 109 56.83 6.71 -18.94
C GLY A 109 57.63 7.15 -17.72
N ARG A 110 58.23 6.18 -17.01
CA ARG A 110 59.56 6.16 -16.37
C ARG A 110 59.57 5.21 -15.16
N ALA A 111 60.33 4.12 -15.35
CA ALA A 111 60.78 3.00 -14.51
C ALA A 111 60.42 2.92 -13.01
N PRO A 112 60.24 1.69 -12.49
CA PRO A 112 60.64 1.35 -11.14
C PRO A 112 61.75 0.30 -11.14
N GLU A 113 62.90 0.64 -10.56
CA GLU A 113 63.80 -0.37 -10.01
C GLU A 113 63.88 -0.21 -8.48
N LYS A 114 63.40 -1.27 -7.83
CA LYS A 114 63.61 -1.72 -6.45
C LYS A 114 64.43 -0.82 -5.52
N ALA A 115 63.76 -0.33 -4.47
CA ALA A 115 64.32 -0.39 -3.12
C ALA A 115 63.19 -0.47 -2.09
N ARG A 116 63.20 -1.53 -1.28
CA ARG A 116 62.56 -1.50 0.03
C ARG A 116 63.29 -0.44 0.86
N CYS A 117 62.59 0.55 1.40
CA CYS A 117 62.86 1.01 2.76
C CYS A 117 61.77 1.94 3.28
N SER A 118 61.44 1.72 4.54
CA SER A 118 60.62 2.52 5.44
C SER A 118 60.91 4.02 5.36
N CYS A 119 59.87 4.84 5.20
CA CYS A 119 59.77 6.17 5.83
C CYS A 119 58.34 6.69 5.68
N SER A 120 57.69 6.91 6.82
CA SER A 120 56.62 7.87 6.99
C SER A 120 57.13 9.26 6.58
N LEU A 121 56.73 9.78 5.42
CA LEU A 121 56.59 11.20 5.09
C LEU A 121 56.26 11.33 3.59
N PHE A 122 54.98 11.29 3.23
CA PHE A 122 54.50 12.00 2.05
C PHE A 122 53.80 13.26 2.58
N PRO A 123 54.29 14.48 2.27
CA PRO A 123 53.54 15.70 2.51
C PRO A 123 52.20 15.57 1.78
N SER A 124 51.11 15.69 2.52
CA SER A 124 49.75 15.62 1.99
C SER A 124 49.61 16.60 0.83
N ASP A 125 49.26 16.08 -0.35
CA ASP A 125 49.06 16.89 -1.55
C ASP A 125 47.95 17.93 -1.24
N PRO A 126 48.22 19.24 -1.31
CA PRO A 126 47.27 20.26 -0.88
C PRO A 126 46.01 20.35 -1.76
N LEU A 127 45.94 19.55 -2.84
CA LEU A 127 44.81 19.44 -3.76
C LEU A 127 43.84 18.30 -3.41
N ASP A 128 44.22 17.38 -2.51
CA ASP A 128 43.36 16.28 -2.06
C ASP A 128 42.40 16.69 -0.93
N LYS A 129 42.47 17.94 -0.47
CA LYS A 129 41.51 18.49 0.48
C LYS A 129 40.23 18.82 -0.29
N PRO A 130 39.09 18.12 -0.08
CA PRO A 130 37.84 18.52 -0.71
C PRO A 130 37.54 19.95 -0.27
N LEU A 131 37.52 20.88 -1.24
CA LEU A 131 37.14 22.27 -1.02
C LEU A 131 35.78 22.28 -0.31
N ALA A 132 35.73 22.88 0.88
CA ALA A 132 34.55 22.89 1.73
C ALA A 132 33.31 23.36 0.93
N GLY A 133 32.39 22.44 0.64
CA GLY A 133 31.16 22.71 -0.11
C GLY A 133 31.08 22.12 -1.52
N GLN A 134 32.09 21.43 -2.03
CA GLN A 134 31.97 20.64 -3.27
C GLN A 134 31.45 19.23 -2.97
N ASP A 135 30.40 18.81 -3.69
CA ASP A 135 29.80 17.49 -3.53
C ASP A 135 30.78 16.40 -4.05
N ALA A 136 30.93 15.31 -3.29
CA ALA A 136 31.83 14.19 -3.62
C ALA A 136 31.60 13.54 -5.00
N PHE A 137 30.48 13.83 -5.68
CA PHE A 137 30.12 13.31 -7.00
C PHE A 137 29.79 14.44 -8.01
N PHE A 138 30.40 15.61 -7.85
CA PHE A 138 30.30 16.69 -8.82
C PHE A 138 31.07 16.32 -10.10
N LEU A 139 30.36 16.04 -11.19
CA LEU A 139 30.97 15.91 -12.52
C LEU A 139 31.36 17.31 -13.01
N GLU A 140 32.61 17.72 -12.80
CA GLU A 140 33.15 19.05 -13.13
C GLU A 140 32.81 19.49 -14.56
N GLN A 141 32.84 18.54 -15.51
CA GLN A 141 32.54 18.77 -16.93
C GLN A 141 31.08 19.13 -17.21
N THR A 142 30.14 18.58 -16.44
CA THR A 142 28.70 18.81 -16.66
C THR A 142 28.06 19.69 -15.60
N LYS A 143 28.79 19.96 -14.50
CA LYS A 143 28.32 20.62 -13.27
C LYS A 143 27.05 20.01 -12.67
N LYS A 144 26.70 18.78 -13.07
CA LYS A 144 25.48 18.11 -12.64
C LYS A 144 25.74 17.39 -11.34
N LYS A 145 24.90 17.69 -10.36
CA LYS A 145 24.80 16.92 -9.11
C LYS A 145 23.96 15.67 -9.37
N GLY A 146 24.26 14.58 -8.68
CA GLY A 146 23.42 13.38 -8.68
C GLY A 146 21.99 13.70 -8.23
N VAL A 147 21.00 13.08 -8.87
CA VAL A 147 19.58 13.29 -8.51
C VAL A 147 19.32 12.74 -7.12
N ARG A 148 18.80 13.57 -6.22
CA ARG A 148 18.42 13.15 -4.86
C ARG A 148 17.25 12.17 -4.91
N ARG A 149 17.36 11.06 -4.17
CA ARG A 149 16.29 10.07 -4.07
C ARG A 149 15.06 10.69 -3.37
N PRO A 150 13.85 10.57 -3.96
CA PRO A 150 12.63 11.05 -3.32
C PRO A 150 12.42 10.44 -1.92
N PRO A 151 11.94 11.21 -0.93
CA PRO A 151 11.85 10.76 0.46
C PRO A 151 10.90 9.58 0.67
N ARG A 152 9.88 9.43 -0.20
CA ARG A 152 8.95 8.30 -0.17
C ARG A 152 9.63 6.93 -0.33
N LEU A 153 10.78 6.89 -1.01
CA LEU A 153 11.54 5.65 -1.21
C LEU A 153 12.37 5.25 0.02
N HIS A 154 12.49 6.12 1.03
CA HIS A 154 13.14 5.78 2.30
C HIS A 154 12.16 5.18 3.31
N VAL A 155 10.84 5.22 3.03
CA VAL A 155 9.82 4.63 3.90
C VAL A 155 9.70 3.14 3.58
N LYS A 156 9.81 2.29 4.60
CA LYS A 156 9.61 0.85 4.45
C LYS A 156 8.14 0.57 4.12
N PRO A 157 7.83 -0.36 3.19
CA PRO A 157 6.48 -0.60 2.71
C PRO A 157 5.56 -1.27 3.74
N SER A 158 6.11 -2.05 4.66
CA SER A 158 5.38 -2.71 5.74
C SER A 158 5.84 -2.21 7.11
N GLN A 159 4.90 -2.12 8.05
CA GLN A 159 5.20 -1.86 9.48
C GLN A 159 5.56 -3.14 10.23
N VAL A 160 5.20 -4.31 9.66
CA VAL A 160 5.47 -5.63 10.23
C VAL A 160 6.97 -5.93 10.10
N PRO A 161 7.60 -6.51 11.15
CA PRO A 161 8.97 -7.00 11.04
C PRO A 161 9.10 -7.98 9.88
N ALA A 162 10.26 -7.99 9.22
CA ALA A 162 10.48 -8.82 8.03
C ALA A 162 10.49 -10.32 8.33
N VAL A 163 10.67 -10.71 9.59
CA VAL A 163 10.68 -12.09 10.08
C VAL A 163 9.85 -12.14 11.35
N GLU A 164 8.86 -13.01 11.37
CA GLU A 164 8.12 -13.35 12.59
C GLU A 164 9.03 -14.23 13.46
N VAL A 165 9.42 -13.72 14.62
CA VAL A 165 10.25 -14.50 15.56
C VAL A 165 9.33 -15.44 16.32
N THR A 166 9.52 -16.73 16.13
CA THR A 166 8.80 -17.75 16.90
C THR A 166 9.31 -17.77 18.35
N PRO A 167 8.41 -17.86 19.35
CA PRO A 167 8.81 -17.97 20.75
C PRO A 167 9.50 -19.32 21.03
N ALA A 168 10.36 -19.37 22.04
CA ALA A 168 11.12 -20.57 22.42
C ALA A 168 10.23 -21.79 22.70
N GLY A 169 9.02 -21.56 23.26
CA GLY A 169 8.02 -22.59 23.52
C GLY A 169 7.46 -23.31 22.27
N ALA A 170 7.67 -22.74 21.08
CA ALA A 170 7.28 -23.35 19.80
C ALA A 170 8.41 -24.20 19.17
N SER A 171 9.57 -24.30 19.82
CA SER A 171 10.62 -25.22 19.39
C SER A 171 10.20 -26.68 19.61
N TYR A 172 10.89 -27.63 18.96
CA TYR A 172 10.55 -29.06 19.04
C TYR A 172 10.79 -29.66 20.44
N ASN A 173 11.73 -29.12 21.20
CA ASN A 173 12.06 -29.55 22.55
C ASN A 173 12.15 -28.33 23.48
N PRO A 174 11.01 -27.69 23.79
CA PRO A 174 10.98 -26.49 24.61
C PRO A 174 11.22 -26.83 26.09
N THR A 175 11.65 -25.84 26.86
CA THR A 175 11.55 -25.95 28.32
C THR A 175 10.07 -25.96 28.71
N PHE A 176 9.77 -26.56 29.86
CA PHE A 176 8.38 -26.65 30.34
C PHE A 176 7.75 -25.27 30.53
N GLU A 177 8.51 -24.34 31.11
CA GLU A 177 8.08 -22.96 31.36
C GLU A 177 7.76 -22.22 30.06
N ASP A 178 8.62 -22.36 29.05
CA ASP A 178 8.43 -21.71 27.75
C ASP A 178 7.18 -22.23 27.01
N HIS A 179 6.94 -23.54 27.08
CA HIS A 179 5.76 -24.16 26.48
C HIS A 179 4.47 -23.74 27.20
N GLN A 180 4.47 -23.74 28.54
CA GLN A 180 3.33 -23.23 29.31
C GLN A 180 3.05 -21.76 29.02
N ALA A 181 4.09 -20.92 28.96
CA ALA A 181 3.94 -19.51 28.62
C ALA A 181 3.36 -19.30 27.21
N LEU A 182 3.70 -20.16 26.24
CA LEU A 182 3.11 -20.15 24.91
C LEU A 182 1.62 -20.48 24.95
N LEU A 183 1.24 -21.55 25.67
CA LEU A 183 -0.16 -21.96 25.79
C LEU A 183 -1.01 -20.91 26.51
N LEU A 184 -0.49 -20.28 27.57
CA LEU A 184 -1.19 -19.21 28.28
C LEU A 184 -1.43 -18.00 27.38
N LYS A 185 -0.43 -17.57 26.61
CA LYS A 185 -0.58 -16.47 25.63
C LYS A 185 -1.62 -16.81 24.56
N ALA A 186 -1.62 -18.04 24.06
CA ALA A 186 -2.61 -18.49 23.09
C ALA A 186 -4.03 -18.45 23.68
N HIS A 187 -4.19 -18.94 24.91
CA HIS A 187 -5.45 -18.93 25.63
C HIS A 187 -5.97 -17.49 25.87
N GLU A 188 -5.10 -16.56 26.29
CA GLU A 188 -5.47 -15.16 26.48
C GLU A 188 -6.02 -14.51 25.21
N VAL A 189 -5.43 -14.80 24.06
CA VAL A 189 -5.91 -14.29 22.76
C VAL A 189 -7.27 -14.86 22.40
N GLU A 190 -7.51 -16.16 22.61
CA GLU A 190 -8.82 -16.75 22.32
C GLU A 190 -9.90 -16.20 23.27
N VAL A 191 -9.61 -16.03 24.57
CA VAL A 191 -10.54 -15.39 25.52
C VAL A 191 -10.88 -13.96 25.09
N GLN A 192 -9.91 -13.21 24.56
CA GLN A 192 -10.18 -11.86 24.05
C GLN A 192 -11.08 -11.91 22.80
N ARG A 193 -10.84 -12.86 21.88
CA ARG A 193 -11.68 -13.05 20.70
C ARG A 193 -13.11 -13.42 21.06
N GLU A 194 -13.30 -14.32 22.03
CA GLU A 194 -14.61 -14.70 22.55
C GLU A 194 -15.32 -13.49 23.18
N LYS A 195 -14.63 -12.70 24.00
CA LYS A 195 -15.21 -11.47 24.58
C LYS A 195 -15.61 -10.47 23.50
N ASP A 196 -14.80 -10.31 22.46
CA ASP A 196 -15.10 -9.39 21.38
C ASP A 196 -16.24 -9.90 20.49
N SER A 197 -16.32 -11.21 20.23
CA SER A 197 -17.47 -11.81 19.54
C SER A 197 -18.74 -11.66 20.37
N GLU A 198 -18.70 -11.93 21.67
CA GLU A 198 -19.85 -11.72 22.56
C GLU A 198 -20.28 -10.26 22.61
N LYS A 199 -19.34 -9.30 22.65
CA LYS A 199 -19.69 -7.87 22.58
C LYS A 199 -20.39 -7.54 21.26
N LEU A 200 -19.90 -8.08 20.15
CA LEU A 200 -20.53 -7.88 18.84
C LEU A 200 -21.91 -8.54 18.77
N GLU A 201 -22.05 -9.76 19.29
CA GLU A 201 -23.33 -10.46 19.39
C GLU A 201 -24.32 -9.68 20.24
N ARG A 202 -23.91 -9.15 21.40
CA ARG A 202 -24.75 -8.27 22.23
C ARG A 202 -25.16 -6.99 21.50
N GLN A 203 -24.28 -6.41 20.69
CA GLN A 203 -24.60 -5.23 19.88
C GLN A 203 -25.53 -5.53 18.70
N LEU A 204 -25.41 -6.72 18.11
CA LEU A 204 -26.18 -7.15 16.94
C LEU A 204 -27.50 -7.85 17.32
N ALA A 205 -27.62 -8.34 18.55
CA ALA A 205 -28.84 -8.90 19.12
C ALA A 205 -29.88 -7.79 19.28
N LEU A 206 -30.56 -7.45 18.18
CA LEU A 206 -31.80 -6.69 18.23
C LEU A 206 -32.84 -7.55 18.96
N PRO A 207 -33.60 -6.97 19.92
CA PRO A 207 -34.65 -7.71 20.59
C PRO A 207 -35.63 -8.27 19.55
N THR A 208 -35.97 -9.54 19.69
CA THR A 208 -37.02 -10.19 18.90
C THR A 208 -38.31 -9.38 19.00
N VAL A 209 -39.18 -9.41 17.98
CA VAL A 209 -40.40 -8.57 17.91
C VAL A 209 -41.28 -8.66 19.16
N GLU A 210 -41.26 -9.79 19.88
CA GLU A 210 -41.98 -10.00 21.14
C GLU A 210 -41.34 -9.31 22.36
N GLN A 211 -40.03 -9.12 22.34
CA GLN A 211 -39.23 -8.42 23.36
C GLN A 211 -38.95 -6.96 22.98
N ALA A 212 -39.35 -6.54 21.78
CA ALA A 212 -39.33 -5.14 21.40
C ALA A 212 -40.20 -4.36 22.39
N ALA A 213 -39.74 -3.19 22.83
CA ALA A 213 -40.39 -2.37 23.85
C ALA A 213 -41.86 -2.10 23.51
N THR A 214 -42.74 -2.96 24.00
CA THR A 214 -44.18 -2.79 23.92
C THR A 214 -44.57 -1.64 24.85
N GLN A 215 -45.69 -0.97 24.56
CA GLN A 215 -46.17 0.15 25.37
C GLN A 215 -46.35 -0.23 26.85
N GLU A 216 -46.67 -1.49 27.12
CA GLU A 216 -46.79 -2.02 28.47
C GLU A 216 -45.45 -2.17 29.19
N SER A 217 -44.39 -2.59 28.50
CA SER A 217 -43.03 -2.63 29.08
C SER A 217 -42.52 -1.24 29.41
N MET A 218 -42.68 -0.28 28.49
CA MET A 218 -42.33 1.13 28.72
C MET A 218 -43.17 1.73 29.86
N PHE A 219 -44.45 1.36 29.97
CA PHE A 219 -45.32 1.80 31.06
C PHE A 219 -44.90 1.21 32.42
N ARG A 220 -44.52 -0.06 32.46
CA ARG A 220 -43.98 -0.70 33.68
C ARG A 220 -42.69 -0.03 34.13
N GLU A 221 -41.76 0.23 33.23
CA GLU A 221 -40.52 0.99 33.52
C GLU A 221 -40.83 2.41 34.06
N MET A 222 -41.88 3.08 33.56
CA MET A 222 -42.32 4.38 34.08
C MET A 222 -43.02 4.29 35.45
N CYS A 223 -43.57 3.13 35.80
CA CYS A 223 -44.22 2.89 37.08
C CYS A 223 -43.27 2.34 38.15
N GLU A 224 -42.20 1.67 37.74
CA GLU A 224 -41.09 1.25 38.60
C GLU A 224 -40.39 2.50 39.17
N GLY A 225 -40.32 2.59 40.50
CA GLY A 225 -39.85 3.80 41.21
C GLY A 225 -40.96 4.80 41.60
N LEU A 226 -42.22 4.60 41.17
CA LEU A 226 -43.37 5.36 41.68
C LEU A 226 -44.11 4.64 42.82
N LEU A 227 -44.06 3.32 42.87
CA LEU A 227 -44.41 2.55 44.06
C LEU A 227 -43.12 2.27 44.85
N GLU A 228 -42.93 3.00 45.95
CA GLU A 228 -42.03 2.56 47.01
C GLU A 228 -42.53 1.19 47.50
N GLU A 229 -41.63 0.21 47.51
CA GLU A 229 -41.88 -1.17 47.92
C GLU A 229 -42.50 -1.20 49.33
N SER A 230 -43.81 -1.39 49.40
CA SER A 230 -44.51 -1.78 50.62
C SER A 230 -44.71 -3.29 50.62
N ASP A 231 -44.05 -3.92 51.60
CA ASP A 231 -44.30 -5.24 52.17
C ASP A 231 -43.86 -6.48 51.37
N GLY A 232 -42.72 -7.03 51.79
CA GLY A 232 -42.11 -8.27 51.29
C GLY A 232 -40.88 -8.63 52.12
N GLU A 233 -41.07 -8.81 53.41
CA GLU A 233 -40.08 -9.31 54.36
C GLU A 233 -39.57 -10.70 53.91
N ASP A 234 -38.40 -10.75 53.26
CA ASP A 234 -37.58 -11.96 53.20
C ASP A 234 -36.11 -11.52 53.30
N GLN A 235 -35.68 -11.34 54.54
CA GLN A 235 -34.28 -11.27 54.94
C GLN A 235 -33.73 -12.70 55.02
N PRO A 236 -32.66 -13.03 54.27
CA PRO A 236 -31.68 -13.98 54.79
C PRO A 236 -30.28 -13.35 54.82
N ASP A 237 -29.78 -13.27 56.04
CA ASP A 237 -28.38 -13.29 56.45
C ASP A 237 -27.45 -12.19 55.96
N CYS A 238 -27.38 -11.16 56.81
CA CYS A 238 -26.20 -10.34 57.03
C CYS A 238 -25.04 -11.22 57.53
N VAL A 239 -23.98 -11.34 56.74
CA VAL A 239 -22.63 -11.68 57.24
C VAL A 239 -21.70 -10.52 56.90
N GLU A 240 -21.26 -9.83 57.95
CA GLU A 240 -20.18 -8.84 58.00
C GLU A 240 -19.13 -9.36 58.99
N PRO A 241 -17.85 -8.91 59.03
CA PRO A 241 -16.95 -8.35 58.01
C PRO A 241 -15.49 -8.90 58.19
N PRO A 242 -14.40 -8.28 57.68
CA PRO A 242 -13.84 -7.11 58.37
C PRO A 242 -13.19 -6.02 57.48
N ALA A 243 -13.49 -4.79 57.86
CA ALA A 243 -12.58 -3.66 58.08
C ALA A 243 -11.28 -3.54 57.23
N ALA A 244 -11.27 -2.50 56.39
CA ALA A 244 -10.12 -1.61 56.27
C ALA A 244 -10.61 -0.18 55.99
N ASP A 245 -10.68 0.58 57.07
CA ASP A 245 -10.48 2.03 57.25
C ASP A 245 -10.52 2.94 56.01
N ASP A 246 -11.53 3.81 56.02
CA ASP A 246 -11.66 5.03 55.22
C ASP A 246 -10.67 6.10 55.70
N GLY A 247 -9.95 6.69 54.75
CA GLY A 247 -9.29 7.98 54.89
C GLY A 247 -9.80 8.94 53.83
N ALA A 248 -10.81 9.73 54.19
CA ALA A 248 -11.29 10.87 53.41
C ALA A 248 -10.36 12.08 53.59
N ASP A 249 -9.93 12.74 52.50
CA ASP A 249 -10.03 14.20 52.38
C ASP A 249 -9.84 14.67 50.91
N GLU A 250 -10.59 15.73 50.62
CA GLU A 250 -10.67 16.56 49.43
C GLU A 250 -9.35 16.87 48.71
N THR A 251 -9.34 16.79 47.37
CA THR A 251 -8.95 17.93 46.49
C THR A 251 -9.04 17.54 45.00
N SER A 252 -9.97 18.18 44.30
CA SER A 252 -9.92 18.56 42.88
C SER A 252 -9.48 17.52 41.81
N PRO A 253 -10.36 17.12 40.87
CA PRO A 253 -9.92 16.35 39.71
C PRO A 253 -9.10 17.24 38.77
N THR A 254 -7.77 17.08 38.82
CA THR A 254 -6.88 17.62 37.78
C THR A 254 -7.10 16.77 36.53
N GLY A 255 -7.92 17.28 35.62
CA GLY A 255 -8.27 16.62 34.37
C GLY A 255 -7.05 16.29 33.50
N PRO A 256 -7.17 15.36 32.53
CA PRO A 256 -6.11 15.11 31.57
C PRO A 256 -5.87 16.38 30.76
N ALA A 257 -4.76 17.03 31.06
CA ALA A 257 -4.22 18.14 30.33
C ALA A 257 -4.01 17.73 28.86
N GLY A 258 -4.61 18.50 27.95
CA GLY A 258 -4.04 18.72 26.62
C GLY A 258 -4.45 17.78 25.50
N VAL A 259 -5.73 17.43 25.35
CA VAL A 259 -6.25 17.20 23.99
C VAL A 259 -6.42 18.57 23.35
N GLU A 260 -5.31 19.12 22.85
CA GLU A 260 -5.37 20.23 21.90
C GLU A 260 -6.22 19.74 20.72
N LYS A 261 -7.47 20.24 20.64
CA LYS A 261 -8.23 20.25 19.40
C LYS A 261 -7.39 21.06 18.42
N ARG A 262 -6.48 20.39 17.71
CA ARG A 262 -5.87 20.93 16.50
C ARG A 262 -7.02 21.15 15.54
N THR A 263 -7.55 22.37 15.50
CA THR A 263 -8.45 22.79 14.44
C THR A 263 -7.75 22.48 13.14
N GLU A 264 -8.23 21.50 12.40
CA GLU A 264 -7.67 21.12 11.13
C GLU A 264 -7.64 22.37 10.25
N LYS A 265 -6.44 22.85 9.92
CA LYS A 265 -6.27 24.00 9.05
C LYS A 265 -6.88 23.62 7.71
N LYS A 266 -7.96 24.31 7.30
CA LYS A 266 -8.59 24.15 5.98
C LYS A 266 -7.50 24.09 4.91
N THR A 267 -7.53 23.07 4.08
CA THR A 267 -6.59 22.95 2.94
C THR A 267 -6.77 24.15 2.01
N GLU A 268 -5.72 24.56 1.30
CA GLU A 268 -5.77 25.71 0.38
C GLU A 268 -6.91 25.57 -0.65
N GLN A 269 -7.23 24.34 -1.06
CA GLN A 269 -8.36 24.04 -1.94
C GLN A 269 -9.72 24.33 -1.29
N GLN A 270 -9.90 24.05 0.00
CA GLN A 270 -11.12 24.40 0.73
C GLN A 270 -11.26 25.92 0.86
N ARG A 271 -10.16 26.64 1.17
CA ARG A 271 -10.16 28.11 1.22
C ARG A 271 -10.51 28.74 -0.14
N ARG A 272 -10.03 28.15 -1.24
CA ARG A 272 -10.32 28.62 -2.61
C ARG A 272 -11.77 28.34 -3.03
N ARG A 273 -12.33 27.18 -2.66
CA ARG A 273 -13.75 26.83 -2.89
C ARG A 273 -14.69 27.72 -2.09
N GLU A 274 -14.40 27.96 -0.82
CA GLU A 274 -15.20 28.85 0.03
C GLU A 274 -15.14 30.30 -0.45
N LYS A 275 -13.97 30.78 -0.90
CA LYS A 275 -13.86 32.12 -1.49
C LYS A 275 -14.62 32.24 -2.82
N ALA A 276 -14.67 31.19 -3.63
CA ALA A 276 -15.47 31.16 -4.85
C ALA A 276 -16.98 31.11 -4.53
N ALA A 277 -17.38 30.27 -3.57
CA ALA A 277 -18.77 30.20 -3.11
C ALA A 277 -19.24 31.52 -2.50
N ARG A 278 -18.42 32.17 -1.68
CA ARG A 278 -18.74 33.48 -1.09
C ARG A 278 -18.89 34.58 -2.15
N LYS A 279 -18.11 34.52 -3.23
CA LYS A 279 -18.24 35.44 -4.37
C LYS A 279 -19.53 35.22 -5.15
N LEU A 280 -19.92 33.96 -5.37
CA LEU A 280 -21.17 33.60 -6.05
C LEU A 280 -22.42 33.90 -5.21
N VAL A 281 -22.30 33.95 -3.88
CA VAL A 281 -23.38 34.36 -2.97
C VAL A 281 -23.48 35.89 -2.86
N SER A 282 -22.43 36.62 -3.26
CA SER A 282 -22.39 38.09 -3.24
C SER A 282 -22.65 38.73 -4.61
N GLU A 283 -22.90 37.93 -5.66
CA GLU A 283 -23.43 38.33 -6.96
C GLU A 283 -24.92 38.02 -7.01
#